data_AF-D1AL88-F1
#
_entry.id   AF-D1AL88-F1
#
_cell.length_a   1.000
_cell.length_b   1.000
_cell.length_c   1.000
_cell.angle_alpha   90.00
_cell.angle_beta   90.00
_cell.angle_gamma   90.00
#
_symmetry.space_group_name_H-M   'P 1'
#
loop_
_entity.id
_entity.type
_entity.pdbx_description
1 polymer ?
#
loop_
_entity_poly.entity_id
_entity_poly.type
_entity_poly.pdbx_seq_one_letter_code
_entity_poly.pdbx_strand_id
1 'polypeptide(L)'
;MRKLLLLIVLLFGILSFQSLAGCGAQICTCPYGGYVTFGQDCPGPSITYYGGIAINPHTRSFYSAWNYRNGEEAEAAALKGCGGNSCVSTWASSTYMAIAISEDEKNWGYGASNNQSDAWDKAVSMCQKSGKTCHVALVGYPNEKARYVYWGSVAYNPDTGQTGKTSNELRKRTAENQSLVNSGCTYNPNCYFYAFQTAYGALAKGESNKVYSGTSNKSLKDAEKQAEKNCKKGTGDKQCKALISSAKNKK
;
A
#
# COMPACT_ATOMS: atom_id res chain seq x y z
N MET A 1 -29.98 2.64 61.64
CA MET A 1 -28.68 2.32 61.01
C MET A 1 -28.66 2.41 59.47
N ARG A 2 -29.81 2.32 58.76
CA ARG A 2 -29.84 2.42 57.28
C ARG A 2 -29.63 3.83 56.70
N LYS A 3 -29.93 4.89 57.46
CA LYS A 3 -29.78 6.29 57.00
C LYS A 3 -28.36 6.86 57.17
N LEU A 4 -27.52 6.24 58.02
CA LEU A 4 -26.14 6.67 58.25
C LEU A 4 -25.15 6.10 57.21
N LEU A 5 -25.44 4.91 56.68
CA LEU A 5 -24.66 4.25 55.63
C LEU A 5 -24.79 4.95 54.26
N LEU A 6 -25.94 5.56 53.96
CA LEU A 6 -26.15 6.31 52.71
C LEU A 6 -25.32 7.60 52.64
N LEU A 7 -25.05 8.24 53.78
CA LEU A 7 -24.21 9.44 53.84
C LEU A 7 -22.72 9.11 53.65
N ILE A 8 -22.25 7.97 54.16
CA ILE A 8 -20.85 7.55 54.02
C ILE A 8 -20.53 7.11 52.58
N VAL A 9 -21.47 6.45 51.89
CA VAL A 9 -21.28 6.06 50.48
C VAL A 9 -21.33 7.26 49.53
N LEU A 10 -22.11 8.29 49.85
CA LEU A 10 -22.12 9.56 49.09
C LEU A 10 -20.86 10.41 49.33
N LEU A 11 -20.26 10.35 50.53
CA LEU A 11 -18.99 11.03 50.84
C LEU A 11 -17.78 10.35 50.20
N PHE A 12 -17.81 9.04 49.98
CA PHE A 12 -16.73 8.30 49.29
C PHE A 12 -16.92 8.21 47.76
N GLY A 13 -18.09 8.55 47.22
CA GLY A 13 -18.37 8.54 45.78
C GLY A 13 -17.92 9.79 45.00
N ILE A 14 -17.49 10.85 45.69
CA ILE A 14 -17.10 12.13 45.07
C ILE A 14 -15.56 12.34 45.08
N LEU A 15 -14.81 11.49 45.76
CA LEU A 15 -13.35 11.46 45.65
C LEU A 15 -12.95 10.61 44.43
N SER A 16 -13.44 11.03 43.27
CA SER A 16 -12.79 10.75 42.00
C SER A 16 -11.32 11.12 42.14
N PHE A 17 -10.42 10.21 41.77
CA PHE A 17 -9.00 10.47 41.57
C PHE A 17 -8.84 11.62 40.56
N GLN A 18 -8.94 12.86 41.03
CA GLN A 18 -8.31 13.99 40.39
C GLN A 18 -6.87 13.90 40.84
N SER A 19 -5.99 13.44 39.95
CA SER A 19 -4.55 13.61 40.12
C SER A 19 -4.28 15.10 40.29
N LEU A 20 -4.21 15.57 41.54
CA LEU A 20 -3.98 16.97 41.85
C LEU A 20 -2.59 17.34 41.33
N ALA A 21 -2.58 18.07 40.22
CA ALA A 21 -1.40 18.76 39.76
C ALA A 21 -0.95 19.75 40.85
N GLY A 22 0.34 19.79 41.15
CA GLY A 22 0.92 20.85 41.96
C GLY A 22 0.96 22.14 41.14
N CYS A 23 -0.05 23.00 41.28
CA CYS A 23 -0.12 24.23 40.50
C CYS A 23 0.66 25.36 41.17
N GLY A 24 1.63 25.93 40.45
CA GLY A 24 2.26 27.21 40.80
C GLY A 24 1.56 28.33 40.04
N ALA A 25 0.65 29.04 40.72
CA ALA A 25 -0.10 30.27 40.37
C ALA A 25 -0.77 30.40 38.98
N GLN A 26 -0.26 29.84 37.88
CA GLN A 26 -0.82 29.90 36.53
C GLN A 26 -0.52 28.66 35.68
N ILE A 27 0.49 27.86 36.05
CA ILE A 27 0.93 26.68 35.30
C ILE A 27 0.87 25.45 36.22
N CYS A 28 0.24 24.40 35.73
CA CYS A 28 0.09 23.12 36.40
C CYS A 28 0.92 22.06 35.65
N THR A 29 1.70 21.26 36.38
CA THR A 29 2.45 20.13 35.82
C THR A 29 1.54 18.90 35.71
N CYS A 30 1.58 18.22 34.57
CA CYS A 30 0.76 17.03 34.37
C CYS A 30 1.49 15.74 34.78
N PRO A 31 0.77 14.73 35.30
CA PRO A 31 1.35 13.45 35.74
C PRO A 31 2.10 12.69 34.64
N TYR A 32 1.75 12.92 33.37
CA TYR A 32 2.36 12.28 32.20
C TYR A 32 3.33 13.19 31.44
N GLY A 33 3.77 14.28 32.09
CA GLY A 33 4.63 15.29 31.49
C GLY A 33 3.87 16.43 30.81
N GLY A 34 4.55 17.56 30.65
CA GLY A 34 3.98 18.79 30.09
C GLY A 34 3.34 19.71 31.14
N TYR A 35 2.83 20.82 30.64
CA TYR A 35 2.28 21.91 31.43
C TYR A 35 0.91 22.33 30.85
N VAL A 36 -0.06 22.57 31.72
CA VAL A 36 -1.38 23.11 31.37
C VAL A 36 -1.66 24.37 32.18
N THR A 37 -2.55 25.23 31.69
CA THR A 37 -3.01 26.37 32.49
C THR A 37 -4.14 25.97 33.43
N PHE A 38 -4.37 26.79 34.45
CA PHE A 38 -5.44 26.56 35.42
C PHE A 38 -6.81 26.42 34.72
N GLY A 39 -7.52 25.33 35.01
CA GLY A 39 -8.82 25.00 34.40
C GLY A 39 -8.77 24.17 33.11
N GLN A 40 -7.57 23.80 32.63
CA GLN A 40 -7.41 22.86 31.53
C GLN A 40 -7.14 21.44 32.05
N ASP A 41 -7.75 20.45 31.42
CA ASP A 41 -7.48 19.05 31.72
C ASP A 41 -6.09 18.66 31.21
N CYS A 42 -5.36 17.92 32.05
CA CYS A 42 -4.12 17.30 31.62
C CYS A 42 -4.41 16.32 30.47
N PRO A 43 -3.64 16.37 29.36
CA PRO A 43 -3.77 15.36 28.32
C PRO A 43 -3.50 13.98 28.92
N GLY A 44 -4.41 13.04 28.65
CA GLY A 44 -4.22 11.65 29.02
C GLY A 44 -3.00 11.04 28.29
N PRO A 45 -2.53 9.87 28.73
CA PRO A 45 -1.42 9.19 28.06
C PRO A 45 -1.78 8.94 26.59
N SER A 46 -0.87 9.28 25.67
CA SER A 46 -1.04 8.95 24.25
C SER A 46 -0.90 7.44 24.07
N ILE A 47 -2.04 6.75 23.89
CA ILE A 47 -2.02 5.32 23.58
C ILE A 47 -1.65 5.17 22.10
N THR A 48 -0.47 4.61 21.85
CA THR A 48 -0.07 4.23 20.49
C THR A 48 -0.72 2.90 20.15
N TYR A 49 -1.47 2.89 19.04
CA TYR A 49 -2.05 1.67 18.50
C TYR A 49 -1.25 1.18 17.31
N TYR A 50 -1.15 -0.13 17.22
CA TYR A 50 -0.42 -0.85 16.19
C TYR A 50 -1.37 -1.59 15.27
N GLY A 51 -0.95 -1.67 14.01
CA GLY A 51 -1.59 -2.47 12.99
C GLY A 51 -0.63 -3.48 12.40
N GLY A 52 -1.14 -4.67 12.07
CA GLY A 52 -0.41 -5.72 11.38
C GLY A 52 -1.09 -6.06 10.06
N ILE A 53 -0.31 -6.32 9.02
CA ILE A 53 -0.79 -6.88 7.75
C ILE A 53 -0.01 -8.16 7.44
N ALA A 54 -0.70 -9.15 6.86
CA ALA A 54 -0.08 -10.40 6.43
C ALA A 54 -0.67 -10.87 5.11
N ILE A 55 0.15 -11.47 4.24
CA ILE A 55 -0.26 -12.01 2.95
C ILE A 55 0.40 -13.37 2.71
N ASN A 56 -0.35 -14.31 2.16
CA ASN A 56 0.19 -15.55 1.62
C ASN A 56 0.82 -15.25 0.25
N PRO A 57 2.15 -15.43 0.05
CA PRO A 57 2.79 -15.10 -1.21
C PRO A 57 2.25 -15.86 -2.41
N HIS A 58 1.77 -17.09 -2.19
CA HIS A 58 1.29 -17.98 -3.23
C HIS A 58 -0.20 -17.78 -3.55
N THR A 59 -1.09 -17.74 -2.56
CA THR A 59 -2.54 -17.58 -2.82
C THR A 59 -2.98 -16.13 -2.94
N ARG A 60 -2.15 -15.20 -2.44
CA ARG A 60 -2.46 -13.77 -2.27
C ARG A 60 -3.61 -13.49 -1.29
N SER A 61 -4.12 -14.49 -0.58
CA SER A 61 -5.01 -14.28 0.56
C SER A 61 -4.28 -13.42 1.60
N PHE A 62 -4.97 -12.44 2.17
CA PHE A 62 -4.37 -11.56 3.19
C PHE A 62 -5.29 -11.39 4.39
N TYR A 63 -4.70 -10.94 5.48
CA TYR A 63 -5.42 -10.52 6.68
C TYR A 63 -4.77 -9.26 7.24
N SER A 64 -5.55 -8.50 8.01
CA SER A 64 -5.08 -7.32 8.72
C SER A 64 -5.69 -7.22 10.10
N ALA A 65 -4.88 -6.80 11.08
CA ALA A 65 -5.26 -6.72 12.48
C ALA A 65 -4.95 -5.31 13.02
N TRP A 66 -5.86 -4.73 13.82
CA TRP A 66 -5.81 -3.33 14.25
C TRP A 66 -6.09 -3.20 15.75
N ASN A 67 -5.80 -2.02 16.31
CA ASN A 67 -6.08 -1.65 17.70
C ASN A 67 -5.31 -2.47 18.75
N TYR A 68 -4.11 -2.93 18.41
CA TYR A 68 -3.21 -3.60 19.35
C TYR A 68 -2.33 -2.59 20.08
N ARG A 69 -1.98 -2.87 21.32
CA ARG A 69 -1.03 -2.04 22.11
C ARG A 69 0.43 -2.40 21.87
N ASN A 70 0.67 -3.53 21.21
CA ASN A 70 1.97 -4.04 20.86
C ASN A 70 1.99 -4.40 19.36
N GLY A 71 3.04 -3.99 18.65
CA GLY A 71 3.28 -4.34 17.25
C GLY A 71 3.40 -5.84 17.00
N GLU A 72 4.07 -6.57 17.88
CA GLU A 72 4.26 -8.02 17.78
C GLU A 72 2.94 -8.77 17.92
N GLU A 73 2.05 -8.31 18.81
CA GLU A 73 0.70 -8.87 18.93
C GLU A 73 -0.15 -8.58 17.69
N ALA A 74 -0.03 -7.36 17.14
CA ALA A 74 -0.71 -6.99 15.90
C ALA A 74 -0.26 -7.87 14.72
N GLU A 75 1.05 -8.11 14.62
CA GLU A 75 1.65 -8.99 13.61
C GLU A 75 1.22 -10.44 13.80
N ALA A 76 1.31 -10.97 15.02
CA ALA A 76 0.91 -12.34 15.32
C ALA A 76 -0.58 -12.57 15.01
N ALA A 77 -1.44 -11.60 15.33
CA ALA A 77 -2.85 -11.65 14.96
C ALA A 77 -3.06 -11.62 13.45
N ALA A 78 -2.30 -10.78 12.73
CA ALA A 78 -2.36 -10.72 11.27
C ALA A 78 -1.91 -12.03 10.61
N LEU A 79 -0.79 -12.59 11.06
CA LEU A 79 -0.28 -13.89 10.60
C LEU A 79 -1.28 -15.01 10.87
N LYS A 80 -1.82 -15.08 12.09
CA LYS A 80 -2.81 -16.10 12.47
C LYS A 80 -4.03 -16.04 11.57
N GLY A 81 -4.58 -14.85 11.33
CA GLY A 81 -5.73 -14.66 10.45
C GLY A 81 -5.46 -14.96 8.97
N CYS A 82 -4.21 -14.82 8.52
CA CYS A 82 -3.82 -15.09 7.14
C CYS A 82 -3.63 -16.58 6.83
N GLY A 83 -3.23 -17.39 7.83
CA GLY A 83 -2.87 -18.79 7.65
C GLY A 83 -1.51 -19.19 8.22
N GLY A 84 -1.00 -18.42 9.20
CA GLY A 84 0.22 -18.71 9.96
C GLY A 84 1.47 -18.76 9.08
N ASN A 85 2.20 -19.87 9.16
CA ASN A 85 3.53 -20.04 8.56
C ASN A 85 3.56 -19.95 7.02
N SER A 86 2.40 -20.02 6.36
CA SER A 86 2.28 -19.82 4.91
C SER A 86 2.27 -18.35 4.49
N CYS A 87 2.18 -17.43 5.46
CA CYS A 87 2.08 -16.00 5.25
C CYS A 87 3.34 -15.27 5.67
N VAL A 88 3.50 -14.08 5.08
CA VAL A 88 4.52 -13.10 5.45
C VAL A 88 3.81 -11.87 5.98
N SER A 89 4.42 -11.20 6.95
CA SER A 89 3.77 -10.10 7.67
C SER A 89 4.71 -8.93 7.94
N THR A 90 4.10 -7.83 8.36
CA THR A 90 4.76 -6.70 8.98
C THR A 90 3.75 -5.97 9.87
N TRP A 91 4.25 -5.17 10.80
CA TRP A 91 3.45 -4.25 11.59
C TRP A 91 4.03 -2.85 11.59
N ALA A 92 3.21 -1.87 11.98
CA ALA A 92 3.65 -0.52 12.24
C ALA A 92 2.67 0.23 13.17
N SER A 93 3.17 1.30 13.80
CA SER A 93 2.36 2.32 14.49
C SER A 93 2.29 3.59 13.64
N SER A 94 1.09 4.13 13.44
CA SER A 94 0.81 5.42 12.78
C SER A 94 1.53 5.70 11.44
N THR A 95 1.96 4.66 10.71
CA THR A 95 2.73 4.78 9.47
C THR A 95 2.24 3.83 8.38
N TYR A 96 2.56 4.13 7.12
CA TYR A 96 2.24 3.26 6.00
C TYR A 96 3.10 2.00 6.04
N MET A 97 2.49 0.86 5.73
CA MET A 97 3.11 -0.45 5.60
C MET A 97 2.99 -0.94 4.17
N ALA A 98 4.02 -1.64 3.71
CA ALA A 98 4.01 -2.35 2.44
C ALA A 98 4.73 -3.69 2.54
N ILE A 99 4.22 -4.68 1.81
CA ILE A 99 4.88 -5.97 1.60
C ILE A 99 5.14 -6.12 0.10
N ALA A 100 6.41 -6.31 -0.26
CA ALA A 100 6.85 -6.66 -1.61
C ALA A 100 7.19 -8.14 -1.71
N ILE A 101 6.89 -8.73 -2.87
CA ILE A 101 7.07 -10.15 -3.15
C ILE A 101 7.77 -10.30 -4.50
N SER A 102 8.69 -11.25 -4.61
CA SER A 102 9.38 -11.58 -5.86
C SER A 102 8.45 -12.25 -6.88
N GLU A 103 8.81 -12.18 -8.16
CA GLU A 103 8.02 -12.83 -9.23
C GLU A 103 7.96 -14.37 -9.11
N ASP A 104 8.95 -14.99 -8.46
CA ASP A 104 8.96 -16.43 -8.15
C ASP A 104 8.26 -16.75 -6.81
N GLU A 105 7.72 -15.75 -6.12
CA GLU A 105 6.97 -15.85 -4.86
C GLU A 105 7.78 -16.41 -3.67
N LYS A 106 9.10 -16.57 -3.83
CA LYS A 106 9.99 -17.17 -2.83
C LYS A 106 10.70 -16.16 -1.93
N ASN A 107 10.69 -14.89 -2.29
CA ASN A 107 11.35 -13.83 -1.54
C ASN A 107 10.37 -12.69 -1.28
N TRP A 108 10.54 -12.03 -0.14
CA TRP A 108 9.70 -10.92 0.26
C TRP A 108 10.51 -9.88 1.02
N GLY A 109 9.93 -8.70 1.14
CA GLY A 109 10.47 -7.60 1.93
C GLY A 109 9.32 -6.74 2.44
N TYR A 110 9.55 -6.06 3.54
CA TYR A 110 8.58 -5.17 4.16
C TYR A 110 9.16 -3.76 4.30
N GLY A 111 8.28 -2.78 4.39
CA GLY A 111 8.66 -1.39 4.56
C GLY A 111 7.60 -0.63 5.34
N ALA A 112 8.06 0.17 6.30
CA ALA A 112 7.24 1.11 7.05
C ALA A 112 7.79 2.54 6.91
N SER A 113 6.91 3.52 6.69
CA SER A 113 7.29 4.93 6.62
C SER A 113 6.10 5.89 6.81
N ASN A 114 6.37 7.14 7.19
CA ASN A 114 5.36 8.20 7.32
C ASN A 114 4.70 8.56 5.98
N ASN A 115 5.23 8.09 4.84
CA ASN A 115 4.64 8.26 3.54
C ASN A 115 4.59 6.94 2.77
N GLN A 116 3.61 6.83 1.87
CA GLN A 116 3.34 5.58 1.14
C GLN A 116 4.49 5.21 0.18
N SER A 117 5.12 6.19 -0.48
CA SER A 117 6.16 5.93 -1.48
C SER A 117 7.39 5.30 -0.84
N ASP A 118 7.87 5.86 0.26
CA ASP A 118 9.03 5.35 0.98
C ASP A 118 8.76 3.98 1.59
N ALA A 119 7.53 3.72 2.06
CA ALA A 119 7.16 2.40 2.54
C ALA A 119 7.26 1.36 1.40
N TRP A 120 6.81 1.72 0.18
CA TRP A 120 6.95 0.87 -1.01
C TRP A 120 8.41 0.64 -1.37
N ASP A 121 9.20 1.71 -1.46
CA ASP A 121 10.60 1.64 -1.87
C ASP A 121 11.42 0.81 -0.88
N LYS A 122 11.16 0.96 0.43
CA LYS A 122 11.77 0.12 1.47
C LYS A 122 11.40 -1.36 1.31
N ALA A 123 10.12 -1.66 1.08
CA ALA A 123 9.66 -3.04 0.90
C ALA A 123 10.31 -3.69 -0.33
N VAL A 124 10.35 -2.98 -1.45
CA VAL A 124 10.97 -3.44 -2.70
C VAL A 124 12.47 -3.61 -2.52
N SER A 125 13.16 -2.61 -1.97
CA SER A 125 14.60 -2.67 -1.71
C SER A 125 14.97 -3.85 -0.81
N MET A 126 14.18 -4.10 0.25
CA MET A 126 14.39 -5.24 1.14
C MET A 126 14.23 -6.57 0.38
N CYS A 127 13.17 -6.73 -0.42
CA CYS A 127 12.94 -7.94 -1.19
C CYS A 127 14.05 -8.18 -2.24
N GLN A 128 14.53 -7.12 -2.88
CA GLN A 128 15.56 -7.15 -3.92
C GLN A 128 16.96 -7.51 -3.42
N LYS A 129 17.21 -7.52 -2.11
CA LYS A 129 18.49 -8.02 -1.55
C LYS A 129 18.80 -9.47 -1.96
N SER A 130 17.78 -10.23 -2.36
CA SER A 130 17.90 -11.58 -2.93
C SER A 130 18.34 -11.62 -4.41
N GLY A 131 18.51 -10.47 -5.06
CA GLY A 131 18.79 -10.36 -6.50
C GLY A 131 17.57 -10.60 -7.39
N LYS A 132 16.36 -10.68 -6.82
CA LYS A 132 15.12 -10.94 -7.55
C LYS A 132 14.39 -9.66 -7.91
N THR A 133 13.64 -9.69 -9.01
CA THR A 133 12.64 -8.66 -9.31
C THR A 133 11.47 -8.77 -8.33
N CYS A 134 11.19 -7.68 -7.63
CA CYS A 134 10.17 -7.61 -6.59
C CYS A 134 9.19 -6.47 -6.82
N HIS A 135 7.98 -6.67 -6.32
CA HIS A 135 6.88 -5.74 -6.49
C HIS A 135 6.02 -5.68 -5.25
N VAL A 136 5.46 -4.52 -4.94
CA VAL A 136 4.54 -4.37 -3.81
C VAL A 136 3.26 -5.15 -4.11
N ALA A 137 2.84 -6.01 -3.18
CA ALA A 137 1.63 -6.83 -3.33
C ALA A 137 0.51 -6.38 -2.40
N LEU A 138 0.87 -5.95 -1.18
CA LEU A 138 -0.08 -5.53 -0.14
C LEU A 138 0.41 -4.25 0.51
N VAL A 139 -0.53 -3.36 0.82
CA VAL A 139 -0.28 -2.14 1.59
C VAL A 139 -1.30 -2.00 2.70
N GLY A 140 -0.90 -1.30 3.77
CA GLY A 140 -1.78 -0.98 4.89
C GLY A 140 -1.41 0.34 5.54
N TYR A 141 -2.35 0.86 6.30
CA TYR A 141 -2.15 1.94 7.26
C TYR A 141 -2.98 1.58 8.50
N PRO A 142 -2.48 1.80 9.73
CA PRO A 142 -3.23 1.49 10.94
C PRO A 142 -4.65 2.07 10.90
N ASN A 143 -5.64 1.22 11.22
CA ASN A 143 -7.08 1.53 11.21
C ASN A 143 -7.71 1.69 9.82
N GLU A 144 -6.98 1.41 8.73
CA GLU A 144 -7.52 1.33 7.38
C GLU A 144 -7.52 -0.10 6.86
N LYS A 145 -8.49 -0.46 6.03
CA LYS A 145 -8.50 -1.79 5.40
C LYS A 145 -7.26 -1.95 4.51
N ALA A 146 -6.45 -2.98 4.77
CA ALA A 146 -5.35 -3.33 3.89
C ALA A 146 -5.86 -3.63 2.48
N ARG A 147 -5.05 -3.28 1.47
CA ARG A 147 -5.46 -3.35 0.07
C ARG A 147 -4.35 -3.87 -0.83
N TYR A 148 -4.74 -4.59 -1.87
CA TYR A 148 -3.84 -5.04 -2.91
C TYR A 148 -3.25 -3.88 -3.71
N VAL A 149 -2.05 -4.08 -4.21
CA VAL A 149 -1.49 -3.28 -5.30
C VAL A 149 -1.59 -4.08 -6.59
N TYR A 150 -2.69 -3.85 -7.30
CA TYR A 150 -2.97 -4.52 -8.57
C TYR A 150 -2.01 -4.11 -9.68
N TRP A 151 -1.90 -5.01 -10.65
CA TRP A 151 -1.28 -4.84 -11.94
C TRP A 151 -2.34 -4.52 -13.00
N GLY A 152 -1.98 -3.59 -13.88
CA GLY A 152 -2.53 -3.50 -15.21
C GLY A 152 -1.50 -3.95 -16.25
N SER A 153 -1.95 -4.27 -17.45
CA SER A 153 -1.05 -4.47 -18.59
C SER A 153 -1.72 -4.04 -19.89
N VAL A 154 -0.88 -3.67 -20.86
CA VAL A 154 -1.24 -3.32 -22.23
C VAL A 154 -0.34 -4.11 -23.18
N ALA A 155 -0.88 -4.53 -24.32
CA ALA A 155 -0.18 -5.30 -25.35
C ALA A 155 -0.59 -4.86 -26.76
N TYR A 156 0.30 -5.09 -27.73
CA TYR A 156 0.14 -4.78 -29.14
C TYR A 156 0.80 -5.85 -30.01
N ASN A 157 0.04 -6.35 -30.97
CA ASN A 157 0.49 -7.27 -32.01
C ASN A 157 0.85 -6.48 -33.27
N PRO A 158 2.13 -6.39 -33.65
CA PRO A 158 2.53 -5.61 -34.83
C PRO A 158 2.05 -6.22 -36.15
N ASP A 159 1.83 -7.54 -36.20
CA ASP A 159 1.48 -8.25 -37.44
C ASP A 159 0.00 -8.07 -37.80
N THR A 160 -0.86 -8.00 -36.79
CA THR A 160 -2.32 -7.87 -36.97
C THR A 160 -2.86 -6.48 -36.64
N GLY A 161 -2.06 -5.65 -35.95
CA GLY A 161 -2.51 -4.39 -35.38
C GLY A 161 -3.40 -4.51 -34.15
N GLN A 162 -3.68 -5.73 -33.67
CA GLN A 162 -4.54 -5.97 -32.51
C GLN A 162 -3.89 -5.48 -31.21
N THR A 163 -4.71 -5.04 -30.27
CA THR A 163 -4.27 -4.56 -28.96
C THR A 163 -5.01 -5.30 -27.85
N GLY A 164 -4.39 -5.38 -26.67
CA GLY A 164 -4.92 -6.11 -25.53
C GLY A 164 -4.64 -5.37 -24.24
N LYS A 165 -5.52 -5.49 -23.26
CA LYS A 165 -5.31 -4.92 -21.93
C LYS A 165 -5.90 -5.79 -20.83
N THR A 166 -5.39 -5.59 -19.62
CA THR A 166 -5.96 -6.15 -18.39
C THR A 166 -5.78 -5.19 -17.21
N SER A 167 -6.50 -5.48 -16.14
CA SER A 167 -6.67 -4.70 -14.92
C SER A 167 -7.09 -5.62 -13.77
N ASN A 168 -6.91 -5.17 -12.52
CA ASN A 168 -7.23 -5.90 -11.28
C ASN A 168 -6.42 -7.20 -11.10
N GLU A 169 -5.25 -7.30 -11.71
CA GLU A 169 -4.44 -8.51 -11.63
C GLU A 169 -3.55 -8.51 -10.40
N LEU A 170 -3.53 -9.60 -9.64
CA LEU A 170 -2.70 -9.69 -8.43
C LEU A 170 -1.23 -9.98 -8.75
N ARG A 171 -0.94 -10.47 -9.96
CA ARG A 171 0.39 -10.87 -10.40
C ARG A 171 0.75 -10.23 -11.72
N LYS A 172 1.99 -9.75 -11.83
CA LYS A 172 2.54 -9.21 -13.08
C LYS A 172 2.44 -10.19 -14.23
N ARG A 173 2.91 -11.44 -14.04
CA ARG A 173 2.87 -12.48 -15.07
C ARG A 173 1.46 -12.76 -15.58
N THR A 174 0.47 -12.81 -14.69
CA THR A 174 -0.94 -12.97 -15.08
C THR A 174 -1.41 -11.78 -15.91
N ALA A 175 -1.04 -10.56 -15.50
CA ALA A 175 -1.37 -9.37 -16.27
C ALA A 175 -0.77 -9.38 -17.68
N GLU A 176 0.49 -9.74 -17.81
CA GLU A 176 1.20 -9.81 -19.09
C GLU A 176 0.60 -10.90 -19.99
N ASN A 177 0.41 -12.11 -19.46
CA ASN A 177 -0.15 -13.21 -20.22
C ASN A 177 -1.57 -12.90 -20.71
N GLN A 178 -2.42 -12.31 -19.86
CA GLN A 178 -3.79 -12.00 -20.25
C GLN A 178 -3.86 -10.86 -21.28
N SER A 179 -3.01 -9.83 -21.16
CA SER A 179 -2.98 -8.76 -22.16
C SER A 179 -2.48 -9.28 -23.51
N LEU A 180 -1.50 -10.18 -23.52
CA LEU A 180 -0.99 -10.86 -24.72
C LEU A 180 -2.04 -11.75 -25.37
N VAL A 181 -2.77 -12.55 -24.60
CA VAL A 181 -3.89 -13.36 -25.13
C VAL A 181 -4.95 -12.45 -25.75
N ASN A 182 -5.30 -11.35 -25.08
CA ASN A 182 -6.30 -10.40 -25.57
C ASN A 182 -5.86 -9.66 -26.85
N SER A 183 -4.55 -9.56 -27.12
CA SER A 183 -4.02 -8.97 -28.36
C SER A 183 -3.72 -10.00 -29.45
N GLY A 184 -4.08 -11.28 -29.26
CA GLY A 184 -3.78 -12.34 -30.23
C GLY A 184 -2.28 -12.69 -30.33
N CYS A 185 -1.51 -12.47 -29.25
CA CYS A 185 -0.06 -12.63 -29.20
C CYS A 185 0.44 -13.97 -28.64
N THR A 186 -0.45 -14.94 -28.42
CA THR A 186 -0.17 -16.19 -27.68
C THR A 186 1.05 -16.98 -28.17
N TYR A 187 1.50 -16.77 -29.41
CA TYR A 187 2.70 -17.40 -29.98
C TYR A 187 3.58 -16.44 -30.82
N ASN A 188 3.36 -15.14 -30.71
CA ASN A 188 4.06 -14.15 -31.52
C ASN A 188 5.21 -13.50 -30.71
N PRO A 189 6.49 -13.79 -31.03
CA PRO A 189 7.63 -13.21 -30.31
C PRO A 189 7.81 -11.72 -30.57
N ASN A 190 7.17 -11.14 -31.60
CA ASN A 190 7.28 -9.73 -31.95
C ASN A 190 6.29 -8.85 -31.18
N CYS A 191 5.44 -9.44 -30.34
CA CYS A 191 4.46 -8.66 -29.60
C CYS A 191 5.09 -7.76 -28.54
N TYR A 192 4.55 -6.56 -28.45
CA TYR A 192 4.93 -5.59 -27.44
C TYR A 192 3.94 -5.65 -26.30
N PHE A 193 4.42 -5.72 -25.06
CA PHE A 193 3.58 -5.63 -23.89
C PHE A 193 4.30 -4.91 -22.75
N TYR A 194 3.51 -4.35 -21.85
CA TYR A 194 4.03 -3.68 -20.66
C TYR A 194 3.03 -3.80 -19.51
N ALA A 195 3.50 -4.31 -18.38
CA ALA A 195 2.74 -4.36 -17.14
C ALA A 195 3.17 -3.23 -16.18
N PHE A 196 2.21 -2.70 -15.41
CA PHE A 196 2.42 -1.53 -14.57
C PHE A 196 1.60 -1.58 -13.27
N GLN A 197 2.13 -0.97 -12.20
CA GLN A 197 1.44 -0.76 -10.91
C GLN A 197 1.06 0.71 -10.66
N THR A 198 1.42 1.63 -11.57
CA THR A 198 0.85 2.98 -11.60
C THR A 198 -0.65 2.94 -11.90
N ALA A 199 -1.36 4.05 -11.67
CA ALA A 199 -2.81 4.08 -11.94
C ALA A 199 -3.13 3.76 -13.41
N TYR A 200 -2.28 4.20 -14.33
CA TYR A 200 -2.46 4.08 -15.78
C TYR A 200 -1.15 3.71 -16.48
N GLY A 201 -1.28 3.02 -17.61
CA GLY A 201 -0.20 2.66 -18.52
C GLY A 201 -0.66 2.67 -19.98
N ALA A 202 0.26 2.92 -20.91
CA ALA A 202 -0.03 3.04 -22.33
C ALA A 202 1.15 2.56 -23.19
N LEU A 203 0.87 2.24 -24.46
CA LEU A 203 1.86 2.01 -25.51
C LEU A 203 1.68 3.06 -26.61
N ALA A 204 2.78 3.47 -27.24
CA ALA A 204 2.79 4.35 -28.40
C ALA A 204 3.81 3.86 -29.44
N LYS A 205 3.56 4.16 -30.72
CA LYS A 205 4.51 3.91 -31.81
C LYS A 205 4.66 5.11 -32.73
N GLY A 206 5.82 5.17 -33.40
CA GLY A 206 6.12 6.14 -34.45
C GLY A 206 6.30 5.47 -35.82
N GLU A 207 6.88 6.22 -36.75
CA GLU A 207 7.13 5.78 -38.14
C GLU A 207 8.10 4.59 -38.20
N SER A 208 9.04 4.52 -37.26
CA SER A 208 10.01 3.42 -37.14
C SER A 208 9.39 2.07 -36.70
N ASN A 209 8.08 2.00 -36.46
CA ASN A 209 7.33 0.85 -35.94
C ASN A 209 7.80 0.32 -34.56
N LYS A 210 8.78 0.96 -33.92
CA LYS A 210 9.16 0.66 -32.54
C LYS A 210 8.08 1.15 -31.58
N VAL A 211 7.79 0.33 -30.57
CA VAL A 211 6.77 0.62 -29.56
C VAL A 211 7.42 0.95 -28.22
N TYR A 212 6.91 1.98 -27.56
CA TYR A 212 7.38 2.44 -26.27
C TYR A 212 6.22 2.54 -25.28
N SER A 213 6.50 2.24 -24.02
CA SER A 213 5.52 2.36 -22.95
C SER A 213 5.62 3.69 -22.21
N GLY A 214 4.52 4.06 -21.56
CA GLY A 214 4.42 5.20 -20.66
C GLY A 214 3.44 4.93 -19.54
N THR A 215 3.66 5.54 -18.38
CA THR A 215 2.85 5.34 -17.17
C THR A 215 2.49 6.66 -16.51
N SER A 216 1.35 6.68 -15.82
CA SER A 216 0.94 7.84 -15.04
C SER A 216 0.06 7.46 -13.85
N ASN A 217 0.12 8.27 -12.79
CA ASN A 217 -0.87 8.23 -11.70
C ASN A 217 -2.01 9.25 -11.89
N LYS A 218 -1.94 10.11 -12.91
CA LYS A 218 -2.87 11.24 -13.11
C LYS A 218 -4.09 10.85 -13.96
N SER A 219 -3.86 10.37 -15.18
CA SER A 219 -4.93 9.97 -16.10
C SER A 219 -4.43 9.05 -17.22
N LEU A 220 -5.34 8.40 -17.94
CA LEU A 220 -5.04 7.65 -19.17
C LEU A 220 -4.33 8.55 -20.20
N LYS A 221 -4.86 9.75 -20.44
CA LYS A 221 -4.29 10.71 -21.39
C LYS A 221 -2.88 11.16 -21.02
N ASP A 222 -2.57 11.25 -19.72
CA ASP A 222 -1.21 11.53 -19.27
C ASP A 222 -0.27 10.34 -19.54
N ALA A 223 -0.70 9.11 -19.31
CA ALA A 223 0.07 7.91 -19.64
C ALA A 223 0.35 7.80 -21.16
N GLU A 224 -0.65 8.10 -22.00
CA GLU A 224 -0.51 8.17 -23.47
C GLU A 224 0.54 9.20 -23.89
N LYS A 225 0.46 10.42 -23.34
CA LYS A 225 1.45 11.47 -23.61
C LYS A 225 2.86 11.06 -23.17
N GLN A 226 3.00 10.35 -22.06
CA GLN A 226 4.31 9.83 -21.63
C GLN A 226 4.82 8.76 -22.60
N ALA A 227 3.96 7.85 -23.07
CA ALA A 227 4.33 6.83 -24.05
C ALA A 227 4.77 7.47 -25.37
N GLU A 228 4.03 8.46 -25.88
CA GLU A 228 4.39 9.22 -27.07
C GLU A 228 5.70 9.98 -26.90
N LYS A 229 5.92 10.61 -25.75
CA LYS A 229 7.18 11.30 -25.42
C LYS A 229 8.36 10.33 -25.40
N ASN A 230 8.19 9.16 -24.80
CA ASN A 230 9.22 8.12 -24.74
C ASN A 230 9.52 7.57 -26.15
N CYS A 231 8.48 7.36 -26.97
CA CYS A 231 8.63 6.99 -28.37
C CYS A 231 9.46 8.02 -29.14
N LYS A 232 9.07 9.31 -29.11
CA LYS A 232 9.80 10.38 -29.81
C LYS A 232 11.26 10.46 -29.40
N LYS A 233 11.55 10.28 -28.11
CA LYS A 233 12.92 10.24 -27.59
C LYS A 233 13.71 9.02 -28.06
N GLY A 234 13.06 7.85 -28.11
CA GLY A 234 13.72 6.59 -28.45
C GLY A 234 13.94 6.39 -29.94
N THR A 235 13.10 7.00 -30.79
CA THR A 235 13.14 6.81 -32.25
C THR A 235 13.63 8.04 -33.02
N GLY A 236 13.48 9.25 -32.44
CA GLY A 236 13.66 10.50 -33.18
C GLY A 236 12.47 10.85 -34.10
N ASP A 237 11.41 10.04 -34.10
CA ASP A 237 10.25 10.25 -34.95
C ASP A 237 9.54 11.56 -34.57
N LYS A 238 9.14 12.35 -35.57
CA LYS A 238 8.38 13.59 -35.35
C LYS A 238 6.97 13.30 -34.84
N GLN A 239 6.39 12.19 -35.29
CA GLN A 239 5.05 11.75 -34.93
C GLN A 239 5.11 10.38 -34.26
N CYS A 240 4.73 10.35 -32.99
CA CYS A 240 4.37 9.13 -32.28
C CYS A 240 2.92 9.26 -31.81
N LYS A 241 2.16 8.17 -31.88
CA LYS A 241 0.77 8.11 -31.46
C LYS A 241 0.56 6.97 -30.48
N ALA A 242 -0.25 7.22 -29.45
CA ALA A 242 -0.72 6.17 -28.56
C ALA A 242 -1.52 5.11 -29.33
N LEU A 243 -1.26 3.85 -29.01
CA LEU A 243 -1.93 2.67 -29.56
C LEU A 243 -3.03 2.18 -28.64
N ILE A 244 -2.71 2.10 -27.35
CA ILE A 244 -3.60 1.60 -26.31
C ILE A 244 -3.21 2.19 -24.97
N SER A 245 -4.20 2.39 -24.11
CA SER A 245 -4.01 2.73 -22.70
C SER A 245 -4.96 1.91 -21.83
N SER A 246 -4.56 1.71 -20.57
CA SER A 246 -5.34 0.98 -19.59
C SER A 246 -5.14 1.55 -18.18
N ALA A 247 -6.15 1.38 -17.34
CA ALA A 247 -6.06 1.61 -15.92
C ALA A 247 -5.69 0.29 -15.22
N LYS A 248 -4.93 0.35 -14.13
CA LYS A 248 -4.65 -0.87 -13.35
C LYS A 248 -5.90 -1.41 -12.65
N ASN A 249 -6.88 -0.56 -12.37
CA ASN A 249 -8.13 -0.94 -11.72
C ASN A 249 -9.30 -0.75 -12.69
N LYS A 250 -10.23 -1.70 -12.74
CA LYS A 250 -11.53 -1.48 -13.41
C LYS A 250 -12.37 -0.53 -12.54
N LYS A 251 -13.02 0.45 -13.17
CA LYS A 251 -14.07 1.25 -12.52
C LYS A 251 -15.35 0.42 -12.42
#